data_AF-A0A0Q5TT75-F1
#
_entry.id   AF-A0A0Q5TT75-F1
#
_cell.length_a   1.000
_cell.length_b   1.000
_cell.length_c   1.000
_cell.angle_alpha   90.00
_cell.angle_beta   90.00
_cell.angle_gamma   90.00
#
_symmetry.space_group_name_H-M   'P 1'
#
loop_
_entity.id
_entity.type
_entity.pdbx_description
1 polymer ?
#
loop_
_entity_poly.entity_id
_entity_poly.type
_entity_poly.pdbx_seq_one_letter_code
_entity_poly.pdbx_strand_id
1 'polypeptide(L)'
;MSWDDINNVRNAVHKFGAELAINKIQYDPFQHFITSVSILTRSSRGGSSGSGSREGEDEFSPTKGYSGYIRQGGIGMGQLPPSPLSNELTDDFEKALVLKKQNEVAYFEHKATRKIGAFSTTTFLKDALTGKSAEKLFLSKGIGKSTDDKLRIADTYKEHELYINTERATFQELNAFPINQVEKVTVIDGSPMKMLFVYKK
;
A
#
# COMPACT_ATOMS: atom_id res chain seq x y z
N MET A 1 -1.68 -3.74 20.21
CA MET A 1 -0.77 -4.65 20.92
C MET A 1 0.21 -3.80 21.72
N SER A 2 0.28 -4.01 23.03
CA SER A 2 1.18 -3.31 23.95
C SER A 2 2.47 -4.11 24.19
N TRP A 3 3.47 -3.50 24.83
CA TRP A 3 4.68 -4.20 25.25
C TRP A 3 4.40 -5.30 26.28
N ASP A 4 3.37 -5.13 27.10
CA ASP A 4 2.95 -6.12 28.09
C ASP A 4 2.37 -7.38 27.43
N ASP A 5 1.63 -7.21 26.33
CA ASP A 5 1.11 -8.32 25.54
C ASP A 5 2.26 -9.18 24.97
N ILE A 6 3.33 -8.53 24.48
CA ILE A 6 4.51 -9.20 23.92
C ILE A 6 5.24 -10.00 25.01
N ASN A 7 5.38 -9.44 26.21
CA ASN A 7 6.03 -10.12 27.33
C ASN A 7 5.21 -11.31 27.84
N ASN A 8 3.89 -11.20 27.85
CA ASN A 8 3.00 -12.32 28.21
C ASN A 8 3.14 -13.49 27.24
N VAL A 9 3.22 -13.22 25.92
CA VAL A 9 3.46 -14.26 24.91
C VAL A 9 4.83 -14.90 25.07
N ARG A 10 5.90 -14.10 25.29
CA ARG A 10 7.26 -14.64 25.56
C ARG A 10 7.28 -15.58 26.75
N ASN A 11 6.65 -15.18 27.86
CA ASN A 11 6.57 -15.99 29.07
C ASN A 11 5.80 -17.29 28.84
N ALA A 12 4.72 -17.27 28.06
CA ALA A 12 3.97 -18.46 27.69
C ALA A 12 4.80 -19.43 26.85
N VAL A 13 5.55 -18.93 25.87
CA VAL A 13 6.43 -19.72 25.00
C VAL A 13 7.57 -20.37 25.80
N HIS A 14 8.15 -19.62 26.73
CA HIS A 14 9.22 -20.11 27.62
C HIS A 14 8.77 -21.32 28.46
N LYS A 15 7.50 -21.36 28.90
CA LYS A 15 6.94 -22.52 29.64
C LYS A 15 6.98 -23.82 28.85
N PHE A 16 7.05 -23.76 27.52
CA PHE A 16 7.16 -24.92 26.63
C PHE A 16 8.61 -25.24 26.22
N GLY A 17 9.61 -24.59 26.83
CA GLY A 17 11.03 -24.85 26.57
C GLY A 17 11.53 -24.25 25.25
N ALA A 18 10.87 -23.19 24.76
CA ALA A 18 11.26 -22.46 23.56
C ALA A 18 11.48 -20.97 23.87
N GLU A 19 12.30 -20.31 23.07
CA GLU A 19 12.51 -18.87 23.10
C GLU A 19 11.82 -18.21 21.91
N LEU A 20 11.18 -17.06 22.15
CA LEU A 20 10.50 -16.26 21.14
C LEU A 20 11.22 -14.93 20.93
N ALA A 21 11.73 -14.70 19.73
CA ALA A 21 12.24 -13.41 19.29
C ALA A 21 11.34 -12.83 18.19
N ILE A 22 10.73 -11.68 18.46
CA ILE A 22 10.05 -10.89 17.42
C ILE A 22 11.11 -9.99 16.80
N ASN A 23 11.54 -10.31 15.59
CA ASN A 23 12.66 -9.65 14.93
C ASN A 23 12.23 -8.46 14.07
N LYS A 24 11.00 -8.49 13.53
CA LYS A 24 10.47 -7.42 12.69
C LYS A 24 8.94 -7.42 12.75
N ILE A 25 8.33 -6.25 12.88
CA ILE A 25 6.92 -6.00 12.55
C ILE A 25 6.94 -4.96 11.44
N GLN A 26 6.33 -5.27 10.31
CA GLN A 26 6.19 -4.37 9.18
C GLN A 26 4.72 -4.01 9.02
N TYR A 27 4.46 -2.72 8.93
CA TYR A 27 3.15 -2.18 8.62
C TYR A 27 3.09 -1.81 7.15
N ASP A 28 1.88 -1.60 6.64
CA ASP A 28 1.74 -0.89 5.38
C ASP A 28 2.25 0.57 5.53
N PRO A 29 2.56 1.27 4.42
CA PRO A 29 3.13 2.62 4.45
C PRO A 29 2.31 3.65 5.23
N PHE A 30 1.00 3.43 5.36
CA PHE A 30 0.09 4.34 6.06
C PHE A 30 -0.30 3.84 7.46
N GLN A 31 0.31 2.74 7.93
CA GLN A 31 0.10 2.16 9.26
C GLN A 31 -1.37 1.77 9.57
N HIS A 32 -2.14 1.42 8.55
CA HIS A 32 -3.49 0.89 8.68
C HIS A 32 -3.50 -0.58 9.15
N PHE A 33 -2.54 -1.40 8.73
CA PHE A 33 -2.47 -2.81 9.10
C PHE A 33 -1.03 -3.38 9.04
N ILE A 34 -0.83 -4.54 9.68
CA ILE A 34 0.43 -5.27 9.67
C ILE A 34 0.53 -6.08 8.38
N THR A 35 1.58 -5.84 7.59
CA THR A 35 1.85 -6.57 6.34
C THR A 35 2.69 -7.82 6.58
N SER A 36 3.60 -7.78 7.57
CA SER A 36 4.46 -8.91 7.94
C SER A 36 4.88 -8.86 9.40
N VAL A 37 4.99 -10.03 10.03
CA VAL A 37 5.67 -10.22 11.31
C VAL A 37 6.71 -11.32 11.13
N SER A 38 7.97 -11.00 11.42
CA SER A 38 9.06 -11.97 11.48
C SER A 38 9.26 -12.41 12.93
N ILE A 39 8.79 -13.62 13.22
CA ILE A 39 8.97 -14.28 14.51
C ILE A 39 9.96 -15.42 14.34
N LEU A 40 10.97 -15.47 15.19
CA LEU A 40 11.88 -16.58 15.32
C LEU A 40 11.56 -17.30 16.62
N THR A 41 11.22 -18.58 16.51
CA THR A 41 11.09 -19.46 17.68
C THR A 41 12.21 -20.48 17.67
N ARG A 42 12.95 -20.58 18.78
CA ARG A 42 14.03 -21.55 18.96
C ARG A 42 13.67 -22.53 20.06
N SER A 43 13.75 -23.82 19.75
CA SER A 43 13.66 -24.87 20.78
C SER A 43 14.99 -24.97 21.52
N SER A 44 14.95 -25.08 22.86
CA SER A 44 16.12 -25.36 23.70
C SER A 44 16.84 -26.67 23.35
N ARG A 45 16.17 -27.59 22.63
CA ARG A 45 16.71 -28.91 22.21
C ARG A 45 17.18 -28.96 20.75
N GLY A 46 17.24 -27.81 20.06
CA GLY A 46 17.60 -27.70 18.64
C GLY A 46 16.38 -27.65 17.71
N GLY A 47 16.48 -26.82 16.66
CA GLY A 47 15.40 -26.51 15.71
C GLY A 47 15.03 -25.03 15.73
N SER A 48 14.88 -24.44 14.54
CA SER A 48 14.47 -23.05 14.31
C SER A 48 13.37 -23.03 13.25
N SER A 49 12.27 -22.31 13.51
CA SER A 49 11.22 -22.09 12.52
C SER A 49 10.84 -20.61 12.46
N GLY A 50 10.71 -20.11 11.23
CA GLY A 50 10.13 -18.79 10.92
C GLY A 50 11.07 -17.86 10.14
N SER A 51 10.66 -17.49 8.93
CA SER A 51 10.71 -16.12 8.41
C SER A 51 9.76 -15.99 7.22
N GLY A 52 9.13 -14.82 7.08
CA GLY A 52 8.29 -14.47 5.95
C GLY A 52 8.35 -12.97 5.74
N SER A 53 9.42 -12.50 5.12
CA SER A 53 9.47 -11.14 4.57
C SER A 53 9.04 -11.20 3.10
N ARG A 54 7.99 -10.47 2.74
CA ARG A 54 7.65 -10.21 1.34
C ARG A 54 8.26 -8.88 0.94
N GLU A 55 9.23 -8.95 0.04
CA GLU A 55 9.68 -7.82 -0.77
C GLU A 55 9.17 -8.06 -2.20
N GLY A 56 8.74 -7.00 -2.91
CA GLY A 56 8.28 -7.12 -4.29
C GLY A 56 6.82 -6.69 -4.51
N GLU A 57 6.12 -7.35 -5.43
CA GLU A 57 4.77 -6.93 -5.86
C GLU A 57 3.71 -7.00 -4.76
N ASP A 58 3.91 -7.89 -3.78
CA ASP A 58 2.98 -8.13 -2.68
C ASP A 58 3.34 -7.41 -1.36
N GLU A 59 4.22 -6.41 -1.39
CA GLU A 59 4.67 -5.70 -0.18
C GLU A 59 3.51 -5.10 0.64
N PHE A 60 2.42 -4.71 -0.01
CA PHE A 60 1.21 -4.15 0.62
C PHE A 60 0.01 -5.12 0.55
N SER A 61 0.27 -6.40 0.29
CA SER A 61 -0.76 -7.44 0.32
C SER A 61 -0.89 -8.00 1.74
N PRO A 62 -2.10 -8.03 2.32
CA PRO A 62 -2.35 -8.79 3.54
C PRO A 62 -1.88 -10.23 3.37
N THR A 63 -1.25 -10.77 4.41
CA THR A 63 -0.79 -12.16 4.41
C THR A 63 -1.78 -12.98 5.23
N LYS A 64 -2.28 -14.09 4.67
CA LYS A 64 -3.02 -15.08 5.45
C LYS A 64 -2.09 -15.59 6.55
N GLY A 65 -2.50 -15.44 7.81
CA GLY A 65 -1.67 -15.84 8.94
C GLY A 65 -1.19 -17.28 8.81
N TYR A 66 0.11 -17.49 8.98
CA TYR A 66 0.65 -18.84 9.14
C TYR A 66 0.67 -19.17 10.62
N SER A 67 0.14 -20.33 10.96
CA SER A 67 0.11 -20.83 12.32
C SER A 67 1.07 -21.99 12.49
N GLY A 68 1.58 -22.11 13.70
CA GLY A 68 2.48 -23.16 14.14
C GLY A 68 2.15 -23.58 15.56
N TYR A 69 2.86 -24.59 16.06
CA TYR A 69 2.69 -25.08 17.41
C TYR A 69 4.02 -25.20 18.12
N ILE A 70 3.97 -25.10 19.45
CA ILE A 70 5.10 -25.32 20.36
C ILE A 70 4.67 -26.39 21.35
N ARG A 71 5.48 -27.43 21.49
CA ARG A 71 5.32 -28.49 22.51
C ARG A 71 6.65 -28.74 23.20
N GLN A 72 6.64 -29.37 24.38
CA GLN A 72 7.82 -29.65 25.23
C GLN A 72 8.96 -30.49 24.58
N GLY A 73 8.88 -30.80 23.29
CA GLY A 73 9.93 -31.50 22.53
C GLY A 73 9.99 -31.13 21.06
N GLY A 74 9.38 -30.01 20.62
CA GLY A 74 9.47 -29.60 19.22
C GLY A 74 8.61 -28.40 18.86
N ILE A 75 8.98 -27.77 17.75
CA ILE A 75 8.25 -26.68 17.11
C ILE A 75 7.87 -27.13 15.69
N GLY A 76 6.71 -26.69 15.21
CA GLY A 76 6.24 -27.03 13.87
C GLY A 76 5.36 -25.94 13.27
N MET A 77 5.24 -25.97 11.95
CA MET A 77 4.42 -25.03 11.16
C MET A 77 3.29 -25.77 10.44
N GLY A 78 2.21 -25.07 10.10
CA GLY A 78 1.17 -25.56 9.19
C GLY A 78 -0.08 -26.16 9.85
N GLN A 79 -0.24 -26.05 11.17
CA GLN A 79 -1.49 -26.39 11.85
C GLN A 79 -2.35 -25.15 11.98
N LEU A 80 -3.60 -25.18 11.52
CA LEU A 80 -4.54 -24.08 11.73
C LEU A 80 -4.72 -23.79 13.23
N PRO A 81 -4.85 -22.52 13.63
CA PRO A 81 -5.09 -22.20 15.03
C PRO A 81 -6.46 -22.72 15.46
N PRO A 82 -6.65 -23.06 16.74
CA PRO A 82 -7.97 -23.47 17.24
C PRO A 82 -8.95 -22.30 17.22
N SER A 83 -10.25 -22.59 17.15
CA SER A 83 -11.28 -21.58 17.38
C SER A 83 -11.25 -21.08 18.84
N PRO A 84 -11.53 -19.79 19.11
CA PRO A 84 -12.06 -18.77 18.19
C PRO A 84 -10.99 -18.06 17.33
N LEU A 85 -9.71 -18.26 17.60
CA LEU A 85 -8.60 -17.55 16.95
C LEU A 85 -8.56 -17.75 15.42
N SER A 86 -8.96 -18.93 14.93
CA SER A 86 -9.12 -19.17 13.48
C SER A 86 -10.09 -18.20 12.80
N ASN A 87 -11.17 -17.84 13.49
CA ASN A 87 -12.22 -16.99 12.94
C ASN A 87 -11.77 -15.53 12.97
N GLU A 88 -11.18 -15.09 14.08
CA GLU A 88 -10.62 -13.74 14.22
C GLU A 88 -9.55 -13.47 13.16
N LEU A 89 -8.65 -14.42 12.88
CA LEU A 89 -7.64 -14.27 11.82
C LEU A 89 -8.26 -14.18 10.42
N THR A 90 -9.39 -14.85 10.19
CA THR A 90 -10.10 -14.76 8.91
C THR A 90 -10.74 -13.39 8.75
N ASP A 91 -11.46 -12.93 9.78
CA ASP A 91 -12.12 -11.63 9.80
C ASP A 91 -11.11 -10.48 9.63
N ASP A 92 -9.98 -10.54 10.31
CA ASP A 92 -8.94 -9.51 10.22
C ASP A 92 -8.26 -9.50 8.85
N PHE A 93 -8.07 -10.67 8.23
CA PHE A 93 -7.59 -10.76 6.85
C PHE A 93 -8.57 -10.14 5.86
N GLU A 94 -9.87 -10.40 6.01
CA GLU A 94 -10.91 -9.80 5.17
C GLU A 94 -11.00 -8.28 5.34
N LYS A 95 -10.95 -7.77 6.58
CA LYS A 95 -10.87 -6.32 6.84
C LYS A 95 -9.65 -5.69 6.19
N ALA A 96 -8.48 -6.34 6.29
CA ALA A 96 -7.25 -5.86 5.68
C ALA A 96 -7.34 -5.85 4.15
N LEU A 97 -8.01 -6.83 3.52
CA LEU A 97 -8.26 -6.82 2.07
C LEU A 97 -9.14 -5.65 1.65
N VAL A 98 -10.17 -5.32 2.43
CA VAL A 98 -11.03 -4.15 2.18
C VAL A 98 -10.22 -2.86 2.28
N LEU A 99 -9.42 -2.69 3.33
CA LEU A 99 -8.53 -1.53 3.50
C LEU A 99 -7.52 -1.43 2.36
N LYS A 100 -6.94 -2.57 1.92
CA LYS A 100 -6.05 -2.60 0.76
C LYS A 100 -6.73 -2.04 -0.48
N LYS A 101 -7.94 -2.51 -0.77
CA LYS A 101 -8.70 -2.08 -1.95
C LYS A 101 -9.07 -0.60 -1.88
N GLN A 102 -9.46 -0.10 -0.70
CA GLN A 102 -9.78 1.32 -0.51
C GLN A 102 -8.58 2.24 -0.74
N ASN A 103 -7.36 1.76 -0.46
CA ASN A 103 -6.12 2.53 -0.56
C ASN A 103 -5.26 2.13 -1.77
N GLU A 104 -5.79 1.38 -2.73
CA GLU A 104 -5.04 0.80 -3.84
C GLU A 104 -4.26 1.85 -4.63
N VAL A 105 -4.89 2.99 -4.92
CA VAL A 105 -4.27 4.11 -5.65
C VAL A 105 -3.12 4.73 -4.84
N ALA A 106 -3.31 4.92 -3.54
CA ALA A 106 -2.28 5.50 -2.67
C ALA A 106 -1.07 4.55 -2.53
N TYR A 107 -1.31 3.24 -2.44
CA TYR A 107 -0.24 2.24 -2.42
C TYR A 107 0.54 2.19 -3.74
N PHE A 108 -0.16 2.28 -4.87
CA PHE A 108 0.46 2.35 -6.18
C PHE A 108 1.34 3.61 -6.33
N GLU A 109 0.82 4.78 -5.98
CA GLU A 109 1.54 6.05 -6.01
C GLU A 109 2.79 6.01 -5.12
N HIS A 110 2.66 5.49 -3.89
CA HIS A 110 3.80 5.32 -2.99
C HIS A 110 4.88 4.39 -3.58
N LYS A 111 4.49 3.29 -4.24
CA LYS A 111 5.43 2.39 -4.91
C LYS A 111 6.10 3.06 -6.12
N ALA A 112 5.34 3.81 -6.92
CA ALA A 112 5.84 4.49 -8.11
C ALA A 112 6.84 5.59 -7.75
N THR A 113 6.56 6.36 -6.70
CA THR A 113 7.37 7.50 -6.26
C THR A 113 8.68 7.12 -5.56
N ARG A 114 8.78 5.93 -4.97
CA ARG A 114 10.02 5.43 -4.34
C ARG A 114 11.25 5.44 -5.26
N LYS A 115 11.05 5.37 -6.59
CA LYS A 115 12.14 5.36 -7.58
C LYS A 115 12.54 6.76 -8.08
N ILE A 116 11.78 7.80 -7.72
CA ILE A 116 11.87 9.15 -8.31
C ILE A 116 12.91 10.03 -7.58
N GLY A 117 13.48 9.59 -6.46
CA GLY A 117 14.42 10.39 -5.70
C GLY A 117 13.74 11.62 -5.09
N ALA A 118 14.35 12.81 -5.20
CA ALA A 118 13.73 14.06 -4.77
C ALA A 118 12.70 14.52 -5.81
N PHE A 119 11.48 14.81 -5.36
CA PHE A 119 10.40 15.30 -6.21
C PHE A 119 9.57 16.38 -5.53
N SER A 120 8.83 17.12 -6.35
CA SER A 120 7.77 18.00 -5.92
C SER A 120 6.43 17.47 -6.41
N THR A 121 5.38 17.75 -5.64
CA THR A 121 4.02 17.29 -5.92
C THR A 121 3.10 18.49 -6.01
N THR A 122 2.34 18.60 -7.09
CA THR A 122 1.28 19.60 -7.23
C THR A 122 -0.05 18.89 -7.50
N THR A 123 -1.07 19.19 -6.69
CA THR A 123 -2.41 18.60 -6.84
C THR A 123 -3.42 19.66 -7.28
N PHE A 124 -4.20 19.32 -8.28
CA PHE A 124 -5.29 20.12 -8.83
C PHE A 124 -6.62 19.42 -8.58
N LEU A 125 -7.45 19.99 -7.72
CA LEU A 125 -8.80 19.47 -7.47
C LEU A 125 -9.71 19.78 -8.67
N LYS A 126 -10.72 18.94 -8.91
CA LYS A 126 -11.70 19.13 -9.99
C LYS A 126 -12.29 20.55 -10.02
N ASP A 127 -12.60 21.12 -8.86
CA ASP A 127 -13.19 22.46 -8.75
C ASP A 127 -12.24 23.55 -9.28
N ALA A 128 -10.93 23.38 -9.12
CA ALA A 128 -9.94 24.28 -9.69
C ALA A 128 -9.85 24.14 -11.22
N LEU A 129 -10.02 22.91 -11.75
CA LEU A 129 -9.99 22.60 -13.18
C LEU A 129 -11.24 23.06 -13.94
N THR A 130 -12.36 23.26 -13.23
CA THR A 130 -13.66 23.59 -13.82
C THR A 130 -14.21 24.95 -13.39
N GLY A 131 -13.60 25.58 -12.39
CA GLY A 131 -14.01 26.88 -11.86
C GLY A 131 -13.62 28.08 -12.73
N LYS A 132 -13.93 29.29 -12.24
CA LYS A 132 -13.73 30.56 -12.96
C LYS A 132 -12.27 30.82 -13.39
N SER A 133 -11.31 30.25 -12.68
CA SER A 133 -9.87 30.40 -12.96
C SER A 133 -9.29 29.27 -13.82
N ALA A 134 -10.12 28.34 -14.32
CA ALA A 134 -9.68 27.15 -15.04
C ALA A 134 -8.82 27.47 -16.27
N GLU A 135 -9.19 28.50 -17.04
CA GLU A 135 -8.43 28.91 -18.22
C GLU A 135 -7.04 29.45 -17.86
N LYS A 136 -6.96 30.30 -16.83
CA LYS A 136 -5.67 30.80 -16.30
C LYS A 136 -4.81 29.65 -15.75
N LEU A 137 -5.45 28.68 -15.09
CA LEU A 137 -4.77 27.48 -14.60
C LEU A 137 -4.19 26.67 -15.76
N PHE A 138 -4.97 26.45 -16.83
CA PHE A 138 -4.49 25.77 -18.02
C PHE A 138 -3.33 26.51 -18.68
N LEU A 139 -3.39 27.83 -18.82
CA LEU A 139 -2.30 28.61 -19.42
C LEU A 139 -1.00 28.54 -18.60
N SER A 140 -1.10 28.48 -17.27
CA SER A 140 0.07 28.51 -16.39
C SER A 140 0.61 27.12 -16.01
N LYS A 141 -0.25 26.11 -15.97
CA LYS A 141 0.06 24.75 -15.50
C LYS A 141 -0.23 23.68 -16.54
N GLY A 142 -0.81 24.00 -17.68
CA GLY A 142 -1.08 23.04 -18.75
C GLY A 142 -2.11 21.97 -18.42
N ILE A 143 -2.89 22.11 -17.33
CA ILE A 143 -3.95 21.16 -16.94
C ILE A 143 -5.25 21.92 -16.75
N GLY A 144 -6.33 21.43 -17.36
CA GLY A 144 -7.63 22.09 -17.31
C GLY A 144 -8.73 21.27 -17.97
N LYS A 145 -9.78 21.96 -18.42
CA LYS A 145 -10.93 21.38 -19.11
C LYS A 145 -10.93 21.81 -20.59
N SER A 146 -11.31 20.92 -21.50
CA SER A 146 -11.59 21.25 -22.90
C SER A 146 -13.00 21.84 -23.07
N THR A 147 -13.32 22.30 -24.28
CA THR A 147 -14.68 22.74 -24.63
C THR A 147 -15.69 21.60 -24.62
N ASP A 148 -15.24 20.36 -24.84
CA ASP A 148 -16.08 19.15 -24.93
C ASP A 148 -16.21 18.42 -23.58
N ASP A 149 -16.01 19.15 -22.47
CA ASP A 149 -16.05 18.62 -21.09
C ASP A 149 -15.12 17.42 -20.85
N LYS A 150 -13.97 17.40 -21.50
CA LYS A 150 -12.89 16.43 -21.25
C LYS A 150 -11.75 17.08 -20.47
N LEU A 151 -10.95 16.25 -19.82
CA LEU A 151 -9.66 16.68 -19.29
C LEU A 151 -8.78 17.18 -20.45
N ARG A 152 -8.09 18.28 -20.21
CA ARG A 152 -7.15 18.87 -21.17
C ARG A 152 -5.79 18.96 -20.53
N ILE A 153 -4.81 18.30 -21.15
CA ILE A 153 -3.41 18.28 -20.70
C ILE A 153 -2.55 18.81 -21.85
N ALA A 154 -1.64 19.73 -21.54
CA ALA A 154 -0.73 20.33 -22.50
C ALA A 154 0.41 19.39 -22.91
N ASP A 155 0.98 19.64 -24.08
CA ASP A 155 2.05 18.83 -24.69
C ASP A 155 3.30 18.69 -23.83
N THR A 156 3.54 19.61 -22.89
CA THR A 156 4.65 19.54 -21.91
C THR A 156 4.61 18.28 -21.05
N TYR A 157 3.45 17.62 -20.96
CA TYR A 157 3.26 16.39 -20.20
C TYR A 157 3.41 15.11 -21.04
N LYS A 158 3.65 15.19 -22.35
CA LYS A 158 3.75 14.00 -23.22
C LYS A 158 4.83 13.01 -22.79
N GLU A 159 5.94 13.52 -22.25
CA GLU A 159 7.07 12.71 -21.79
C GLU A 159 6.93 12.24 -20.33
N HIS A 160 5.83 12.57 -19.64
CA HIS A 160 5.58 12.07 -18.29
C HIS A 160 5.04 10.65 -18.37
N GLU A 161 5.24 9.86 -17.31
CA GLU A 161 4.43 8.66 -17.14
C GLU A 161 3.03 9.06 -16.70
N LEU A 162 2.02 8.59 -17.41
CA LEU A 162 0.67 9.03 -17.20
C LEU A 162 -0.19 7.87 -16.68
N TYR A 163 -1.04 8.16 -15.70
CA TYR A 163 -1.87 7.17 -15.03
C TYR A 163 -3.29 7.68 -14.81
N ILE A 164 -4.26 6.78 -14.91
CA ILE A 164 -5.62 6.95 -14.40
C ILE A 164 -5.79 5.95 -13.26
N ASN A 165 -5.90 6.44 -12.02
CA ASN A 165 -5.72 5.64 -10.81
C ASN A 165 -4.41 4.84 -10.83
N THR A 166 -4.49 3.51 -10.93
CA THR A 166 -3.35 2.58 -10.95
C THR A 166 -2.98 2.12 -12.36
N GLU A 167 -3.76 2.48 -13.37
CA GLU A 167 -3.60 2.03 -14.75
C GLU A 167 -2.78 3.05 -15.54
N ARG A 168 -1.80 2.56 -16.31
CA ARG A 168 -1.04 3.41 -17.23
C ARG A 168 -1.95 3.88 -18.35
N ALA A 169 -1.89 5.17 -18.65
CA ALA A 169 -2.66 5.82 -19.69
C ALA A 169 -1.74 6.51 -20.70
N THR A 170 -2.28 6.74 -21.89
CA THR A 170 -1.68 7.52 -22.95
C THR A 170 -2.14 8.97 -22.89
N PHE A 171 -1.37 9.87 -23.51
CA PHE A 171 -1.72 11.28 -23.60
C PHE A 171 -3.10 11.49 -24.26
N GLN A 172 -3.44 10.66 -25.24
CA GLN A 172 -4.72 10.67 -25.94
C GLN A 172 -5.85 10.21 -25.03
N GLU A 173 -5.68 9.13 -24.27
CA GLU A 173 -6.69 8.63 -23.32
C GLU A 173 -7.00 9.67 -22.25
N LEU A 174 -5.97 10.35 -21.74
CA LEU A 174 -6.17 11.43 -20.76
C LEU A 174 -6.91 12.63 -21.35
N ASN A 175 -6.56 13.07 -22.55
CA ASN A 175 -7.28 14.15 -23.22
C ASN A 175 -8.68 13.73 -23.73
N ALA A 176 -8.97 12.43 -23.77
CA ALA A 176 -10.29 11.89 -24.04
C ALA A 176 -11.14 11.71 -22.77
N PHE A 177 -10.52 11.77 -21.58
CA PHE A 177 -11.15 11.40 -20.32
C PHE A 177 -12.20 12.43 -19.86
N PRO A 178 -13.43 12.02 -19.50
CA PRO A 178 -14.48 12.95 -19.08
C PRO A 178 -14.13 13.70 -17.78
N ILE A 179 -14.19 15.04 -17.81
CA ILE A 179 -13.83 15.86 -16.64
C ILE A 179 -14.77 15.63 -15.44
N ASN A 180 -15.99 15.18 -15.69
CA ASN A 180 -16.97 14.92 -14.64
C ASN A 180 -16.58 13.72 -13.75
N GLN A 181 -15.83 12.77 -14.30
CA GLN A 181 -15.29 11.59 -13.62
C GLN A 181 -13.97 11.88 -12.88
N VAL A 182 -13.30 12.99 -13.19
CA VAL A 182 -12.08 13.42 -12.49
C VAL A 182 -12.41 13.92 -11.09
N GLU A 183 -11.71 13.41 -10.08
CA GLU A 183 -11.72 13.90 -8.70
C GLU A 183 -10.60 14.93 -8.49
N LYS A 184 -9.38 14.57 -8.87
CA LYS A 184 -8.19 15.43 -8.83
C LYS A 184 -7.16 14.95 -9.85
N VAL A 185 -6.18 15.81 -10.11
CA VAL A 185 -4.99 15.49 -10.92
C VAL A 185 -3.75 15.83 -10.10
N THR A 186 -2.82 14.91 -9.97
CA THR A 186 -1.54 15.14 -9.29
C THR A 186 -0.41 15.06 -10.29
N VAL A 187 0.45 16.08 -10.29
CA VAL A 187 1.70 16.09 -11.05
C VAL A 187 2.85 15.89 -10.09
N ILE A 188 3.72 14.95 -10.42
CA ILE A 188 4.95 14.68 -9.69
C ILE A 188 6.11 15.02 -10.62
N ASP A 189 6.81 16.10 -10.28
CA ASP A 189 8.02 16.53 -10.97
C ASP A 189 9.23 16.09 -10.15
N GLY A 190 9.90 15.04 -10.60
CA GLY A 190 11.15 14.54 -10.02
C GLY A 190 12.18 14.16 -11.07
N SER A 191 13.30 13.61 -10.61
CA SER A 191 14.43 13.21 -11.47
C SER A 191 14.93 11.81 -11.07
N PRO A 192 14.96 10.83 -11.99
CA PRO A 192 14.92 11.00 -13.45
C PRO A 192 13.51 10.95 -14.06
N MET A 193 12.46 10.73 -13.26
CA MET A 193 11.12 10.44 -13.76
C MET A 193 10.11 11.51 -13.35
N LYS A 194 9.17 11.79 -14.25
CA LYS A 194 8.02 12.66 -14.00
C LYS A 194 6.75 11.89 -14.23
N MET A 195 5.74 12.17 -13.43
CA MET A 195 4.47 11.42 -13.47
C MET A 195 3.27 12.35 -13.38
N LEU A 196 2.16 11.93 -13.99
CA LEU A 196 0.86 12.59 -13.86
C LEU A 196 -0.20 11.53 -13.54
N PHE A 197 -0.87 11.71 -12.42
CA PHE A 197 -1.95 10.84 -11.95
C PHE A 197 -3.28 11.55 -12.06
N VAL A 198 -4.25 10.92 -12.71
CA VAL A 198 -5.65 11.35 -12.71
C VAL A 198 -6.45 10.40 -11.84
N TYR A 199 -7.13 10.95 -10.85
CA TYR A 199 -7.93 10.16 -9.91
C TYR A 199 -9.37 10.21 -10.40
N LYS A 200 -9.99 9.04 -10.60
CA LYS A 200 -11.39 8.91 -10.94
C LYS A 200 -12.23 8.57 -9.71
N LYS A 201 -13.48 9.03 -9.72
CA LYS A 201 -14.51 8.71 -8.72
C LYS A 201 -14.85 7.22 -8.67
#